data_AF-A0A058ZS43-F1
#
_entry.id   AF-A0A058ZS43-F1
#
_cell.length_a   1.000
_cell.length_b   1.000
_cell.length_c   1.000
_cell.angle_alpha   90.00
_cell.angle_beta   90.00
_cell.angle_gamma   90.00
#
_symmetry.space_group_name_H-M   'P 1'
#
loop_
_entity.id
_entity.type
_entity.pdbx_description
1 polymer ?
#
loop_
_entity_poly.entity_id
_entity_poly.type
_entity_poly.pdbx_seq_one_letter_code
_entity_poly.pdbx_strand_id
1 'polypeptide(L)'
;MELESAASSVRKKPRISVERWLKETERARNNFQIIGQANVETLPPKQQVVTLTRRVEELIGKTLPQPLLIEERDAKGVKLLERKLTGEAIHRNIELIWDHLTKNHECKLGIYGMGGVGKTTIMMHIHNRLLEDATFDGVVFITVSQDFSIKKLQSDISKDLKLGVMEVEDEKKRAAMLLEQLERKKNCVLILDDVWELLDLEEVGIPIRANGFKLVLTTRSYYVCCQMQCQEKIKIKPLSQKESREFIFGGAWIPKFHFNSETEAICEVPLLKNVLDCQLESSRWQEACEE
;
A
#
# COMPACT_ATOMS: atom_id res chain seq x y z
N MET A 1 9.75 45.24 4.11
CA MET A 1 9.44 44.81 5.49
C MET A 1 7.93 44.65 5.50
N GLU A 2 7.31 43.49 5.32
CA GLU A 2 7.71 42.12 5.65
C GLU A 2 7.27 41.18 4.51
N LEU A 3 8.24 40.55 3.85
CA LEU A 3 8.04 39.52 2.82
C LEU A 3 9.07 38.41 3.05
N GLU A 4 9.20 37.91 4.29
CA GLU A 4 10.02 36.73 4.58
C GLU A 4 9.45 36.00 5.81
N SER A 5 8.50 35.09 5.61
CA SER A 5 8.17 34.03 6.58
C SER A 5 7.16 33.04 5.99
N ALA A 6 7.59 32.22 5.03
CA ALA A 6 7.02 30.90 4.72
C ALA A 6 7.76 30.27 3.52
N ALA A 7 9.05 30.00 3.68
CA ALA A 7 9.82 29.21 2.73
C ALA A 7 10.43 28.00 3.44
N SER A 8 9.62 26.96 3.69
CA SER A 8 10.01 25.56 3.99
C SER A 8 8.72 24.78 4.30
N SER A 9 8.33 23.66 3.71
CA SER A 9 8.94 22.74 2.77
C SER A 9 7.84 21.95 2.05
N VAL A 10 7.61 22.20 0.76
CA VAL A 10 7.05 21.19 -0.15
C VAL A 10 7.76 21.39 -1.46
N ARG A 11 8.76 20.54 -1.75
CA ARG A 11 9.40 20.52 -3.07
C ARG A 11 8.44 19.88 -4.08
N LYS A 12 7.44 20.64 -4.52
CA LYS A 12 6.51 20.24 -5.58
C LYS A 12 7.30 20.07 -6.88
N LYS A 13 7.42 18.83 -7.39
CA LYS A 13 8.02 18.55 -8.70
C LYS A 13 6.93 18.46 -9.77
N PRO A 14 7.03 19.19 -10.90
CA PRO A 14 6.04 19.11 -11.97
C PRO A 14 6.02 17.71 -12.65
N ARG A 15 4.86 17.26 -13.13
CA ARG A 15 4.73 16.05 -13.97
C ARG A 15 5.59 16.17 -15.22
N ILE A 16 6.07 15.04 -15.76
CA ILE A 16 6.76 14.94 -17.06
C ILE A 16 5.98 15.62 -18.20
N SER A 17 4.64 15.60 -18.16
CA SER A 17 3.80 16.30 -19.14
C SER A 17 3.80 17.82 -18.98
N VAL A 18 3.92 18.32 -17.74
CA VAL A 18 4.06 19.74 -17.42
C VAL A 18 5.48 20.21 -17.73
N GLU A 19 6.50 19.39 -17.46
CA GLU A 19 7.88 19.65 -17.91
C GLU A 19 8.00 19.64 -19.43
N ARG A 20 7.28 18.73 -20.11
CA ARG A 20 7.20 18.68 -21.57
C ARG A 20 6.49 19.92 -22.11
N TRP A 21 5.36 20.30 -21.52
CA TRP A 21 4.65 21.53 -21.89
C TRP A 21 5.51 22.76 -21.64
N LEU A 22 6.15 22.90 -20.47
CA LEU A 22 7.09 23.98 -20.18
C LEU A 22 8.23 24.02 -21.20
N LYS A 23 8.82 22.88 -21.56
CA LYS A 23 9.84 22.80 -22.61
C LYS A 23 9.29 23.19 -23.98
N GLU A 24 8.06 22.82 -24.32
CA GLU A 24 7.41 23.19 -25.58
C GLU A 24 7.05 24.68 -25.65
N THR A 25 6.55 25.25 -24.54
CA THR A 25 6.23 26.66 -24.40
C THR A 25 7.50 27.52 -24.40
N GLU A 26 8.57 27.05 -23.75
CA GLU A 26 9.87 27.73 -23.73
C GLU A 26 10.55 27.65 -25.11
N ARG A 27 10.45 26.51 -25.82
CA ARG A 27 10.84 26.41 -27.23
C ARG A 27 10.03 27.34 -28.13
N ALA A 28 8.71 27.42 -27.93
CA ALA A 28 7.86 28.35 -28.68
C ALA A 28 8.23 29.82 -28.41
N ARG A 29 8.55 30.16 -27.16
CA ARG A 29 9.05 31.49 -26.77
C ARG A 29 10.39 31.82 -27.42
N ASN A 30 11.34 30.89 -27.40
CA ASN A 30 12.66 31.10 -28.01
C ASN A 30 12.56 31.22 -29.53
N ASN A 31 11.72 30.40 -30.18
CA ASN A 31 11.43 30.50 -31.61
C ASN A 31 10.79 31.85 -31.96
N PHE A 32 9.91 32.38 -31.11
CA PHE A 32 9.31 33.70 -31.29
C PHE A 32 10.35 34.82 -31.19
N GLN A 33 11.30 34.71 -30.27
CA GLN A 33 12.38 35.67 -30.10
C GLN A 33 13.36 35.66 -31.29
N ILE A 34 13.61 34.48 -31.88
CA ILE A 34 14.39 34.32 -33.12
C ILE A 34 13.65 34.91 -34.34
N ILE A 35 12.33 34.69 -34.46
CA ILE A 35 11.52 35.24 -35.55
C ILE A 35 11.37 36.77 -35.42
N GLY A 36 11.28 37.30 -34.20
CA GLY A 36 11.28 38.73 -33.91
C GLY A 36 12.60 39.42 -34.28
N GLN A 37 13.71 38.67 -34.31
CA GLN A 37 15.00 39.17 -34.79
C GLN A 37 15.19 38.98 -36.31
N ALA A 38 14.46 38.06 -36.94
CA ALA A 38 14.69 37.67 -38.32
C ALA A 38 13.75 38.30 -39.38
N ASN A 39 12.75 39.14 -39.04
CA ASN A 39 11.90 39.76 -40.07
C ASN A 39 11.07 41.00 -39.65
N VAL A 40 11.56 41.87 -38.76
CA VAL A 40 10.83 43.11 -38.41
C VAL A 40 11.15 44.30 -39.35
N GLU A 41 11.90 44.09 -40.42
CA GLU A 41 12.27 45.18 -41.36
C GLU A 41 11.40 45.30 -42.63
N THR A 42 10.48 44.37 -42.93
CA THR A 42 9.82 44.34 -44.25
C THR A 42 8.29 44.50 -44.27
N LEU A 43 7.62 44.68 -43.13
CA LEU A 43 6.15 44.85 -43.09
C LEU A 43 5.71 46.14 -42.36
N PRO A 44 4.67 46.85 -42.84
CA PRO A 44 4.11 48.03 -42.19
C PRO A 44 3.65 47.74 -40.74
N PRO A 45 3.82 48.69 -39.79
CA PRO A 45 3.55 48.49 -38.36
C PRO A 45 2.15 47.93 -38.04
N LYS A 46 1.12 48.33 -38.79
CA LYS A 46 -0.25 47.84 -38.62
C LYS A 46 -0.41 46.34 -38.92
N GLN A 47 0.30 45.83 -39.91
CA GLN A 47 0.25 44.40 -40.30
C GLN A 47 1.07 43.52 -39.34
N GLN A 48 2.12 44.08 -38.73
CA GLN A 48 2.88 43.40 -37.68
C GLN A 48 2.00 43.15 -36.45
N VAL A 49 1.27 44.17 -35.99
CA VAL A 49 0.37 44.06 -34.83
C VAL A 49 -0.70 43.01 -35.09
N VAL A 50 -1.37 43.04 -36.26
CA VAL A 50 -2.42 42.05 -36.61
C VAL A 50 -1.88 40.62 -36.65
N THR A 51 -0.68 40.42 -37.20
CA THR A 51 -0.05 39.09 -37.30
C THR A 51 0.34 38.55 -35.92
N LEU A 52 0.83 39.43 -35.03
CA LEU A 52 1.19 39.08 -33.67
C LEU A 52 -0.05 38.81 -32.81
N THR A 53 -1.10 39.62 -32.93
CA THR A 53 -2.38 39.42 -32.23
C THR A 53 -3.00 38.07 -32.59
N ARG A 54 -3.07 37.72 -33.88
CA ARG A 54 -3.61 36.42 -34.34
C ARG A 54 -2.82 35.22 -33.80
N ARG A 55 -1.49 35.36 -33.68
CA ARG A 55 -0.61 34.31 -33.14
C ARG A 55 -0.69 34.17 -31.62
N VAL A 56 -0.93 35.27 -30.92
CA VAL A 56 -1.22 35.27 -29.48
C VAL A 56 -2.58 34.59 -29.23
N GLU A 57 -3.58 34.83 -30.06
CA GLU A 57 -4.87 34.15 -30.00
C GLU A 57 -4.75 32.63 -30.28
N GLU A 58 -3.93 32.21 -31.24
CA GLU A 58 -3.61 30.79 -31.48
C GLU A 58 -2.91 30.11 -30.28
N LEU A 59 -2.12 30.86 -29.51
CA LEU A 59 -1.45 30.36 -28.30
C LEU A 59 -2.40 30.29 -27.10
N ILE A 60 -3.30 31.26 -26.97
CA ILE A 60 -4.33 31.30 -25.91
C ILE A 60 -5.42 30.25 -26.18
N GLY A 61 -5.73 29.97 -27.45
CA GLY A 61 -6.70 28.94 -27.88
C GLY A 61 -6.24 27.49 -27.63
N LYS A 62 -4.97 27.27 -27.28
CA LYS A 62 -4.49 26.00 -26.75
C LYS A 62 -4.82 25.92 -25.26
N THR A 63 -6.11 25.70 -24.98
CA THR A 63 -6.66 25.60 -23.63
C THR A 63 -5.83 24.66 -22.77
N LEU A 64 -5.36 25.19 -21.64
CA LEU A 64 -4.77 24.42 -20.55
C LEU A 64 -5.75 23.30 -20.16
N PRO A 65 -5.34 22.03 -20.05
CA PRO A 65 -6.17 21.04 -19.38
C PRO A 65 -6.34 21.48 -17.92
N GLN A 66 -7.51 21.99 -17.54
CA GLN A 66 -7.90 22.07 -16.14
C GLN A 66 -8.55 20.72 -15.73
N PRO A 67 -8.36 20.25 -14.49
CA PRO A 67 -7.66 20.89 -13.37
C PRO A 67 -6.18 20.46 -13.26
N LEU A 68 -5.29 21.44 -13.09
CA LEU A 68 -3.86 21.27 -12.76
C LEU A 68 -3.59 21.10 -11.25
N LEU A 69 -4.57 20.59 -10.51
CA LEU A 69 -4.36 20.08 -9.16
C LEU A 69 -4.90 18.65 -9.16
N ILE A 70 -4.01 17.71 -9.48
CA ILE A 70 -4.14 16.40 -8.86
C ILE A 70 -3.59 16.66 -7.47
N GLU A 71 -4.45 16.58 -6.45
CA GLU A 71 -3.99 16.28 -5.09
C GLU A 71 -2.87 15.26 -5.25
N GLU A 72 -1.68 15.51 -4.69
CA GLU A 72 -0.63 14.49 -4.63
C GLU A 72 -1.36 13.18 -4.36
N ARG A 73 -1.22 12.14 -5.22
CA ARG A 73 -1.80 10.84 -4.88
C ARG A 73 -1.29 10.58 -3.48
N ASP A 74 -2.17 10.71 -2.48
CA ASP A 74 -1.80 10.51 -1.09
C ASP A 74 -1.03 9.21 -1.09
N ALA A 75 0.23 9.22 -0.61
CA ALA A 75 1.05 8.02 -0.79
C ALA A 75 0.22 6.81 -0.34
N LYS A 76 0.07 5.83 -1.24
CA LYS A 76 -0.97 4.79 -1.17
C LYS A 76 -0.95 3.98 0.13
N GLY A 77 0.14 4.09 0.87
CA GLY A 77 0.48 3.48 2.15
C GLY A 77 2.00 3.54 2.29
N VAL A 78 2.53 2.86 3.30
CA VAL A 78 3.98 2.73 3.54
C VAL A 78 4.39 1.28 3.35
N LYS A 79 5.40 1.01 2.51
CA LYS A 79 5.89 -0.36 2.28
C LYS A 79 6.32 -1.01 3.59
N LEU A 80 5.83 -2.22 3.85
CA LEU A 80 6.13 -2.98 5.06
C LEU A 80 7.40 -3.83 4.86
N LEU A 81 8.14 -4.07 5.94
CA LEU A 81 9.33 -4.92 5.91
C LEU A 81 8.95 -6.38 5.64
N GLU A 82 9.27 -6.88 4.45
CA GLU A 82 8.96 -8.24 4.04
C GLU A 82 10.20 -9.13 4.06
N ARG A 83 10.02 -10.41 4.44
CA ARG A 83 11.06 -11.45 4.32
C ARG A 83 10.80 -12.24 3.06
N LYS A 84 11.85 -12.72 2.37
CA LYS A 84 11.68 -13.59 1.21
C LYS A 84 10.79 -14.80 1.56
N LEU A 85 9.68 -14.95 0.85
CA LEU A 85 8.81 -16.12 0.95
C LEU A 85 9.25 -17.18 -0.06
N THR A 86 9.29 -18.44 0.38
CA THR A 86 9.60 -19.62 -0.45
C THR A 86 8.59 -20.72 -0.18
N GLY A 87 8.34 -21.58 -1.16
CA GLY A 87 7.35 -22.66 -1.09
C GLY A 87 6.18 -22.45 -2.06
N GLU A 88 5.77 -23.53 -2.71
CA GLU A 88 4.73 -23.50 -3.73
C GLU A 88 3.36 -23.12 -3.15
N ALA A 89 3.04 -23.62 -1.96
CA ALA A 89 1.78 -23.34 -1.27
C ALA A 89 1.63 -21.86 -0.94
N ILE A 90 2.73 -21.19 -0.53
CA ILE A 90 2.72 -19.76 -0.25
C ILE A 90 2.42 -18.97 -1.53
N HIS A 91 3.13 -19.27 -2.62
CA HIS A 91 2.91 -18.61 -3.91
C HIS A 91 1.47 -18.83 -4.42
N ARG A 92 0.94 -20.06 -4.32
CA ARG A 92 -0.45 -20.35 -4.67
C ARG A 92 -1.44 -19.51 -3.86
N ASN A 93 -1.22 -19.37 -2.55
CA ASN A 93 -2.07 -18.55 -1.69
C ASN A 93 -1.98 -17.07 -2.07
N ILE A 94 -0.78 -16.55 -2.36
CA ILE A 94 -0.58 -15.16 -2.79
C ILE A 94 -1.34 -14.91 -4.09
N GLU A 95 -1.17 -15.75 -5.11
CA GLU A 95 -1.86 -15.57 -6.39
C GLU A 95 -3.38 -15.72 -6.24
N LEU A 96 -3.85 -16.66 -5.42
CA LEU A 96 -5.28 -16.81 -5.14
C LEU A 96 -5.86 -15.54 -4.51
N ILE A 97 -5.21 -15.00 -3.48
CA ILE A 97 -5.68 -13.77 -2.82
C ILE A 97 -5.56 -12.58 -3.77
N TRP A 98 -4.46 -12.48 -4.52
CA TRP A 98 -4.24 -11.43 -5.51
C TRP A 98 -5.35 -11.41 -6.55
N ASP A 99 -5.71 -12.57 -7.11
CA ASP A 99 -6.79 -12.70 -8.09
C ASP A 99 -8.15 -12.23 -7.54
N HIS A 100 -8.45 -12.52 -6.27
CA HIS A 100 -9.68 -12.05 -5.63
C HIS A 100 -9.73 -10.54 -5.45
N LEU A 101 -8.59 -9.90 -5.15
CA LEU A 101 -8.47 -8.43 -5.06
C LEU A 101 -8.41 -7.77 -6.45
N THR A 102 -7.86 -8.51 -7.40
CA THR A 102 -7.78 -8.37 -8.85
C THR A 102 -9.08 -8.09 -9.59
N LYS A 103 -9.88 -9.15 -9.57
CA LYS A 103 -10.96 -9.38 -10.54
C LYS A 103 -12.31 -8.88 -10.04
N ASN A 104 -12.45 -8.66 -8.74
CA ASN A 104 -13.69 -8.24 -8.12
C ASN A 104 -13.70 -6.73 -7.88
N HIS A 105 -14.79 -6.06 -8.23
CA HIS A 105 -14.96 -4.62 -7.98
C HIS A 105 -15.17 -4.31 -6.48
N GLU A 106 -15.87 -5.19 -5.78
CA GLU A 106 -16.11 -5.13 -4.32
C GLU A 106 -15.85 -6.51 -3.73
N CYS A 107 -15.14 -6.58 -2.60
CA CYS A 107 -14.79 -7.86 -1.98
C CYS A 107 -14.55 -7.71 -0.48
N LYS A 108 -15.13 -8.61 0.32
CA LYS A 108 -14.82 -8.84 1.73
C LYS A 108 -14.23 -10.25 1.86
N LEU A 109 -12.91 -10.30 2.01
CA LEU A 109 -12.14 -11.54 2.00
C LEU A 109 -11.67 -11.89 3.42
N GLY A 110 -11.93 -13.12 3.86
CA GLY A 110 -11.47 -13.64 5.15
C GLY A 110 -10.31 -14.61 4.98
N ILE A 111 -9.13 -14.27 5.49
CA ILE A 111 -7.96 -15.14 5.51
C ILE A 111 -7.83 -15.76 6.90
N TYR A 112 -7.98 -17.08 7.00
CA TYR A 112 -8.00 -17.76 8.30
C TYR A 112 -7.05 -18.95 8.38
N GLY A 113 -6.66 -19.32 9.60
CA GLY A 113 -5.74 -20.43 9.84
C GLY A 113 -5.09 -20.36 11.22
N MET A 114 -4.40 -21.41 11.63
CA MET A 114 -3.77 -21.51 12.95
C MET A 114 -2.80 -20.34 13.23
N GLY A 115 -2.50 -20.08 14.51
CA GLY A 115 -1.41 -19.17 14.86
C GLY A 115 -0.08 -19.61 14.23
N GLY A 116 0.75 -18.65 13.82
CA GLY A 116 2.09 -18.93 13.29
C GLY A 116 2.16 -19.45 11.84
N VAL A 117 1.04 -19.69 11.15
CA VAL A 117 1.04 -20.21 9.75
C VAL A 117 1.42 -19.18 8.68
N GLY A 118 1.76 -17.95 9.06
CA GLY A 118 2.24 -16.92 8.12
C GLY A 118 1.16 -16.07 7.44
N LYS A 119 -0.07 -16.00 7.98
CA LYS A 119 -1.16 -15.15 7.42
C LYS A 119 -0.75 -13.68 7.26
N THR A 120 -0.28 -13.07 8.35
CA THR A 120 0.23 -11.69 8.36
C THR A 120 1.34 -11.50 7.33
N THR A 121 2.30 -12.44 7.27
CA THR A 121 3.43 -12.36 6.34
C THR A 121 3.01 -12.42 4.86
N ILE A 122 2.03 -13.27 4.54
CA ILE A 122 1.42 -13.32 3.20
C ILE A 122 0.75 -11.98 2.88
N MET A 123 -0.04 -11.46 3.82
CA MET A 123 -0.74 -10.18 3.60
C MET A 123 0.20 -8.99 3.49
N MET A 124 1.36 -8.98 4.18
CA MET A 124 2.38 -7.95 4.00
C MET A 124 2.96 -7.92 2.59
N HIS A 125 3.21 -9.10 1.99
CA HIS A 125 3.68 -9.17 0.59
C HIS A 125 2.62 -8.67 -0.37
N ILE A 126 1.36 -9.06 -0.15
CA ILE A 126 0.24 -8.63 -0.97
C ILE A 126 0.05 -7.11 -0.84
N HIS A 127 0.08 -6.58 0.38
CA HIS A 127 0.04 -5.14 0.64
C HIS A 127 1.11 -4.39 -0.17
N ASN A 128 2.36 -4.84 -0.09
CA ASN A 128 3.46 -4.21 -0.82
C ASN A 128 3.25 -4.28 -2.35
N ARG A 129 2.77 -5.41 -2.86
CA ARG A 129 2.42 -5.58 -4.28
C ARG A 129 1.24 -4.67 -4.69
N LEU A 130 0.25 -4.48 -3.83
CA LEU A 130 -0.89 -3.58 -4.07
C LEU A 130 -0.45 -2.11 -4.11
N LEU A 131 0.52 -1.71 -3.27
CA LEU A 131 1.09 -0.36 -3.29
C LEU A 131 1.78 -0.05 -4.62
N GLU A 132 2.44 -1.04 -5.22
CA GLU A 132 3.15 -0.93 -6.50
C GLU A 132 2.19 -0.89 -7.69
N ASP A 133 0.99 -1.45 -7.57
CA ASP A 133 -0.02 -1.46 -8.62
C ASP A 133 -0.74 -0.10 -8.75
N ALA A 134 -0.62 0.53 -9.92
CA ALA A 134 -1.16 1.85 -10.21
C ALA A 134 -2.68 1.99 -10.11
N THR A 135 -3.42 0.87 -10.18
CA THR A 135 -4.90 0.80 -10.19
C THR A 135 -5.54 1.04 -8.83
N PHE A 136 -4.83 0.83 -7.72
CA PHE A 136 -5.33 1.09 -6.38
C PHE A 136 -5.03 2.53 -5.95
N ASP A 137 -6.01 3.22 -5.38
CA ASP A 137 -5.90 4.60 -4.89
C ASP A 137 -5.44 4.68 -3.43
N GLY A 138 -5.59 3.58 -2.68
CA GLY A 138 -5.16 3.49 -1.28
C GLY A 138 -5.16 2.05 -0.78
N VAL A 139 -4.14 1.70 -0.02
CA VAL A 139 -3.93 0.40 0.61
C VAL A 139 -3.57 0.66 2.08
N VAL A 140 -4.44 0.24 2.98
CA VAL A 140 -4.31 0.47 4.42
C VAL A 140 -4.10 -0.86 5.11
N PHE A 141 -3.13 -0.94 6.02
CA PHE A 141 -2.82 -2.16 6.77
C PHE A 141 -2.82 -1.87 8.27
N ILE A 142 -3.85 -2.35 8.97
CA ILE A 142 -4.02 -2.12 10.40
C ILE A 142 -4.01 -3.45 11.12
N THR A 143 -3.12 -3.60 12.11
CA THR A 143 -3.19 -4.71 13.06
C THR A 143 -4.18 -4.38 14.17
N VAL A 144 -5.18 -5.23 14.35
CA VAL A 144 -6.21 -5.09 15.39
C VAL A 144 -5.70 -5.77 16.65
N SER A 145 -5.43 -4.99 17.70
CA SER A 145 -5.03 -5.57 18.99
C SER A 145 -6.23 -6.25 19.65
N GLN A 146 -6.00 -7.27 20.48
CA GLN A 146 -7.09 -7.98 21.16
C GLN A 146 -7.90 -7.08 22.10
N ASP A 147 -7.27 -6.06 22.66
CA ASP A 147 -7.82 -5.03 23.54
C ASP A 147 -8.18 -3.74 22.78
N PHE A 148 -8.49 -3.82 21.48
CA PHE A 148 -8.78 -2.62 20.70
C PHE A 148 -10.03 -1.90 21.22
N SER A 149 -10.04 -0.57 21.06
CA SER A 149 -11.25 0.24 21.16
C SER A 149 -11.62 0.77 19.78
N ILE A 150 -12.91 1.00 19.53
CA ILE A 150 -13.39 1.57 18.28
C ILE A 150 -12.65 2.87 17.98
N LYS A 151 -12.54 3.78 18.96
CA LYS A 151 -11.80 5.02 18.81
C LYS A 151 -10.33 4.84 18.39
N LYS A 152 -9.62 3.86 18.97
CA LYS A 152 -8.22 3.56 18.61
C LYS A 152 -8.14 3.08 17.17
N LEU A 153 -9.00 2.14 16.78
CA LEU A 153 -9.06 1.62 15.41
C LEU A 153 -9.37 2.73 14.40
N GLN A 154 -10.34 3.59 14.69
CA GLN A 154 -10.64 4.77 13.88
C GLN A 154 -9.43 5.70 13.73
N SER A 155 -8.70 5.93 14.84
CA SER A 155 -7.48 6.74 14.83
C SER A 155 -6.38 6.14 13.96
N ASP A 156 -6.19 4.83 14.02
CA ASP A 156 -5.13 4.14 13.27
C ASP A 156 -5.45 4.10 11.77
N ILE A 157 -6.72 3.86 11.40
CA ILE A 157 -7.18 3.98 10.01
C ILE A 157 -7.00 5.41 9.49
N SER A 158 -7.39 6.42 10.29
CA SER A 158 -7.26 7.84 9.92
C SER A 158 -5.81 8.25 9.65
N LYS A 159 -4.87 7.76 10.48
CA LYS A 159 -3.44 8.03 10.32
C LYS A 159 -2.90 7.44 9.02
N ASP A 160 -3.25 6.19 8.71
CA ASP A 160 -2.80 5.51 7.49
C ASP A 160 -3.40 6.11 6.22
N LEU A 161 -4.65 6.58 6.29
CA LEU A 161 -5.28 7.35 5.24
C LEU A 161 -4.77 8.79 5.13
N LYS A 162 -3.85 9.21 6.01
CA LYS A 162 -3.26 10.56 6.08
C LYS A 162 -4.28 11.69 6.24
N LEU A 163 -5.39 11.39 6.91
CA LEU A 163 -6.45 12.37 7.20
C LEU A 163 -6.07 13.32 8.36
N GLY A 164 -4.89 13.14 8.94
CA GLY A 164 -4.42 13.88 10.11
C GLY A 164 -4.93 13.28 11.42
N VAL A 165 -4.70 14.03 12.51
CA VAL A 165 -5.18 13.66 13.83
C VAL A 165 -6.67 13.99 13.92
N MET A 166 -7.48 13.00 14.26
CA MET A 166 -8.89 13.23 14.56
C MET A 166 -9.01 13.88 15.93
N GLU A 167 -9.10 15.22 15.97
CA GLU A 167 -9.35 16.00 17.20
C GLU A 167 -10.78 15.81 17.75
N VAL A 168 -11.66 15.21 16.94
CA VAL A 168 -13.02 14.88 17.35
C VAL A 168 -13.00 13.70 18.31
N GLU A 169 -13.55 13.90 19.50
CA GLU A 169 -13.65 12.87 20.54
C GLU A 169 -14.83 11.92 20.35
N ASP A 170 -15.87 12.36 19.65
CA ASP A 170 -17.11 11.62 19.40
C ASP A 170 -16.91 10.51 18.35
N GLU A 171 -17.11 9.25 18.75
CA GLU A 171 -16.91 8.08 17.90
C GLU A 171 -17.82 8.05 16.67
N LYS A 172 -19.06 8.54 16.77
CA LYS A 172 -20.01 8.53 15.64
C LYS A 172 -19.60 9.52 14.57
N LYS A 173 -19.16 10.72 14.97
CA LYS A 173 -18.62 11.72 14.03
C LYS A 173 -17.36 11.21 13.36
N ARG A 174 -16.47 10.55 14.11
CA ARG A 174 -15.26 9.94 13.56
C ARG A 174 -15.59 8.85 12.53
N ALA A 175 -16.56 7.98 12.85
CA ALA A 175 -17.05 6.96 11.92
C ALA A 175 -17.58 7.57 10.63
N ALA A 176 -18.42 8.62 10.72
CA ALA A 176 -18.97 9.30 9.55
C ALA A 176 -17.87 9.93 8.67
N MET A 177 -16.84 10.53 9.29
CA MET A 177 -15.69 11.08 8.56
C MET A 177 -14.92 9.97 7.83
N LEU A 178 -14.64 8.85 8.49
CA LEU A 178 -13.93 7.72 7.88
C LEU A 178 -14.72 7.12 6.71
N LEU A 179 -16.03 6.95 6.90
CA LEU A 179 -16.91 6.42 5.88
C LEU A 179 -16.87 7.30 4.62
N GLU A 180 -17.04 8.61 4.77
CA GLU A 180 -17.00 9.56 3.66
C GLU A 180 -15.66 9.48 2.90
N GLN A 181 -14.53 9.39 3.61
CA GLN A 181 -13.22 9.34 2.98
C GLN A 181 -12.95 8.02 2.26
N LEU A 182 -13.40 6.90 2.82
CA LEU A 182 -13.27 5.58 2.20
C LEU A 182 -14.15 5.46 0.96
N GLU A 183 -15.37 6.02 0.97
CA GLU A 183 -16.29 6.02 -0.17
C GLU A 183 -15.82 6.91 -1.34
N ARG A 184 -15.03 7.95 -1.06
CA ARG A 184 -14.47 8.84 -2.10
C ARG A 184 -13.36 8.17 -2.92
N LYS A 185 -12.69 7.15 -2.38
CA LYS A 185 -11.60 6.44 -3.09
C LYS A 185 -12.20 5.41 -4.05
N LYS A 186 -11.80 5.44 -5.32
CA LYS A 186 -12.39 4.60 -6.37
C LYS A 186 -11.92 3.15 -6.33
N ASN A 187 -10.73 2.88 -5.80
CA ASN A 187 -10.24 1.52 -5.63
C ASN A 187 -9.35 1.43 -4.39
N CYS A 188 -9.93 1.10 -3.24
CA CYS A 188 -9.24 1.08 -1.95
C CYS A 188 -9.28 -0.31 -1.31
N VAL A 189 -8.16 -0.73 -0.73
CA VAL A 189 -8.05 -1.98 0.02
C VAL A 189 -7.73 -1.67 1.48
N LEU A 190 -8.61 -2.09 2.39
CA LEU A 190 -8.36 -2.06 3.83
C LEU A 190 -8.05 -3.48 4.30
N ILE A 191 -6.88 -3.68 4.90
CA ILE A 191 -6.43 -4.94 5.48
C ILE A 191 -6.48 -4.79 7.01
N LEU A 192 -7.34 -5.58 7.67
CA LEU A 192 -7.41 -5.71 9.11
C LEU A 192 -6.71 -7.01 9.54
N ASP A 193 -5.50 -6.88 10.06
CA ASP A 193 -4.69 -8.02 10.48
C ASP A 193 -5.01 -8.42 11.92
N ASP A 194 -5.05 -9.74 12.16
CA ASP A 194 -5.25 -10.39 13.45
C ASP A 194 -6.56 -10.02 14.15
N VAL A 195 -7.70 -10.13 13.46
CA VAL A 195 -9.03 -9.89 14.03
C VAL A 195 -9.47 -11.08 14.91
N TRP A 196 -9.72 -10.80 16.19
CA TRP A 196 -10.09 -11.81 17.19
C TRP A 196 -11.60 -12.05 17.31
N GLU A 197 -12.40 -11.00 17.15
CA GLU A 197 -13.85 -11.00 17.40
C GLU A 197 -14.60 -10.21 16.31
N LEU A 198 -15.94 -10.21 16.39
CA LEU A 198 -16.79 -9.44 15.48
C LEU A 198 -16.52 -7.94 15.65
N LEU A 199 -16.23 -7.27 14.54
CA LEU A 199 -16.11 -5.82 14.45
C LEU A 199 -17.38 -5.24 13.85
N ASP A 200 -17.98 -4.27 14.54
CA ASP A 200 -19.04 -3.47 13.95
C ASP A 200 -18.42 -2.46 12.96
N LEU A 201 -18.55 -2.76 11.67
CA LEU A 201 -17.99 -1.93 10.61
C LEU A 201 -18.63 -0.54 10.56
N GLU A 202 -19.91 -0.40 10.94
CA GLU A 202 -20.59 0.89 10.93
C GLU A 202 -20.09 1.78 12.07
N GLU A 203 -19.88 1.22 13.27
CA GLU A 203 -19.29 1.97 14.39
C GLU A 203 -17.85 2.41 14.11
N VAL A 204 -17.08 1.63 13.36
CA VAL A 204 -15.74 2.04 12.93
C VAL A 204 -15.78 3.06 11.80
N GLY A 205 -16.83 3.08 10.99
CA GLY A 205 -16.91 3.92 9.78
C GLY A 205 -16.28 3.27 8.55
N ILE A 206 -16.33 1.94 8.46
CA ILE A 206 -15.88 1.16 7.31
C ILE A 206 -17.09 0.86 6.42
N PRO A 207 -17.05 1.16 5.12
CA PRO A 207 -18.17 0.88 4.21
C PRO A 207 -18.47 -0.63 4.16
N ILE A 208 -19.73 -1.00 4.35
CA ILE A 208 -20.19 -2.40 4.19
C ILE A 208 -20.20 -2.78 2.70
N ARG A 209 -20.62 -1.83 1.85
CA ARG A 209 -20.64 -1.93 0.39
C ARG A 209 -20.32 -0.57 -0.19
N ALA A 210 -19.24 -0.49 -0.95
CA ALA A 210 -18.89 0.69 -1.72
C ALA A 210 -18.12 0.24 -2.96
N ASN A 211 -18.48 0.79 -4.12
CA ASN A 211 -17.89 0.38 -5.39
C ASN A 211 -16.39 0.66 -5.39
N GLY A 212 -15.59 -0.39 -5.58
CA GLY A 212 -14.15 -0.30 -5.54
C GLY A 212 -13.52 -0.46 -4.16
N PHE A 213 -14.31 -0.48 -3.08
CA PHE A 213 -13.81 -0.76 -1.74
C PHE A 213 -13.67 -2.28 -1.50
N LYS A 214 -12.53 -2.66 -0.91
CA LYS A 214 -12.21 -4.05 -0.60
C LYS A 214 -11.74 -4.14 0.84
N LEU A 215 -12.33 -5.07 1.58
CA LEU A 215 -11.96 -5.39 2.95
C LEU A 215 -11.30 -6.76 2.98
N VAL A 216 -10.09 -6.85 3.53
CA VAL A 216 -9.45 -8.12 3.84
C VAL A 216 -9.27 -8.19 5.35
N LEU A 217 -9.58 -9.33 5.95
CA LEU A 217 -9.24 -9.57 7.34
C LEU A 217 -8.42 -10.85 7.48
N THR A 218 -7.44 -10.83 8.38
CA THR A 218 -6.76 -12.06 8.81
C THR A 218 -7.27 -12.44 10.21
N THR A 219 -7.47 -13.73 10.46
CA THR A 219 -7.95 -14.20 11.76
C THR A 219 -7.51 -15.64 12.01
N ARG A 220 -7.52 -16.07 13.27
CA ARG A 220 -7.37 -17.48 13.62
C ARG A 220 -8.67 -18.27 13.44
N SER A 221 -9.80 -17.59 13.43
CA SER A 221 -11.12 -18.21 13.53
C SER A 221 -11.88 -18.16 12.21
N TYR A 222 -12.23 -19.34 11.68
CA TYR A 222 -13.18 -19.42 10.57
C TYR A 222 -14.52 -18.75 10.92
N TYR A 223 -14.95 -18.85 12.18
CA TYR A 223 -16.21 -18.30 12.64
C TYR A 223 -16.23 -16.77 12.57
N VAL A 224 -15.12 -16.09 12.87
CA VAL A 224 -15.00 -14.64 12.71
C VAL A 224 -15.21 -14.24 11.25
N CYS A 225 -14.64 -14.96 10.28
CA CYS A 225 -14.91 -14.70 8.86
C CYS A 225 -16.41 -14.85 8.50
N CYS A 226 -17.13 -15.77 9.16
CA CYS A 226 -18.57 -15.94 8.97
C CYS A 226 -19.36 -14.78 9.59
N GLN A 227 -19.05 -14.39 10.83
CA GLN A 227 -19.73 -13.27 11.51
C GLN A 227 -19.50 -11.95 10.78
N MET A 228 -18.29 -11.73 10.27
CA MET A 228 -17.95 -10.58 9.45
C MET A 228 -18.58 -10.62 8.05
N GLN A 229 -19.26 -11.71 7.69
CA GLN A 229 -19.93 -11.92 6.40
C GLN A 229 -18.96 -11.81 5.20
N CYS A 230 -17.74 -12.34 5.33
CA CYS A 230 -16.81 -12.43 4.19
C CYS A 230 -17.43 -13.27 3.07
N GLN A 231 -17.45 -12.78 1.83
CA GLN A 231 -17.95 -13.57 0.69
C GLN A 231 -17.03 -14.77 0.47
N GLU A 232 -15.73 -14.53 0.43
CA GLU A 232 -14.72 -15.56 0.23
C GLU A 232 -13.89 -15.77 1.49
N LYS A 233 -13.52 -17.04 1.74
CA LYS A 233 -12.82 -17.47 2.96
C LYS A 233 -11.68 -18.41 2.60
N ILE A 234 -10.45 -17.92 2.68
CA ILE A 234 -9.25 -18.67 2.29
C ILE A 234 -8.56 -19.20 3.55
N LYS A 235 -8.39 -20.53 3.60
CA LYS A 235 -7.65 -21.20 4.68
C LYS A 235 -6.16 -21.25 4.35
N ILE A 236 -5.34 -20.59 5.15
CA ILE A 236 -3.89 -20.77 5.13
C ILE A 236 -3.56 -22.01 5.96
N LYS A 237 -3.00 -23.01 5.28
CA LYS A 237 -2.53 -24.25 5.91
C LYS A 237 -1.07 -24.11 6.32
N PRO A 238 -0.62 -24.84 7.34
CA PRO A 238 0.80 -25.00 7.62
C PRO A 238 1.55 -25.49 6.37
N LEU A 239 2.82 -25.10 6.26
CA LEU A 239 3.70 -25.58 5.19
C LEU A 239 3.86 -27.10 5.28
N SER A 240 4.02 -27.74 4.12
CA SER A 240 4.42 -29.14 4.10
C SER A 240 5.82 -29.31 4.70
N GLN A 241 6.18 -30.52 5.16
CA GLN A 241 7.51 -30.78 5.72
C GLN A 241 8.63 -30.38 4.75
N LYS A 242 8.44 -30.62 3.45
CA LYS A 242 9.38 -30.22 2.40
C LYS A 242 9.53 -28.70 2.33
N GLU A 243 8.42 -27.96 2.25
CA GLU A 243 8.44 -26.49 2.19
C GLU A 243 8.97 -25.86 3.47
N SER A 244 8.63 -26.41 4.63
CA SER A 244 9.20 -25.99 5.92
C SER A 244 10.72 -26.14 5.91
N ARG A 245 11.24 -27.27 5.41
CA ARG A 245 12.69 -27.48 5.27
C ARG A 245 13.33 -26.48 4.31
N GLU A 246 12.74 -26.24 3.14
CA GLU A 246 13.23 -25.24 2.18
C GLU A 246 13.22 -23.82 2.76
N PHE A 247 12.18 -23.48 3.52
CA PHE A 247 12.05 -22.18 4.20
C PHE A 247 13.10 -22.00 5.30
N ILE A 248 13.36 -23.04 6.09
CA ILE A 248 14.30 -23.00 7.21
C ILE A 248 15.76 -23.01 6.72
N PHE A 249 16.09 -23.87 5.77
CA PHE A 249 17.47 -24.14 5.38
C PHE A 249 17.88 -23.41 4.09
N GLY A 250 16.99 -22.61 3.49
CA GLY A 250 17.30 -21.82 2.28
C GLY A 250 17.79 -22.65 1.09
N GLY A 251 17.49 -23.96 1.07
CA GLY A 251 17.99 -24.91 0.09
C GLY A 251 19.35 -25.54 0.40
N ALA A 252 20.03 -25.18 1.49
CA ALA A 252 21.30 -25.78 1.92
C ALA A 252 21.05 -26.91 2.95
N TRP A 253 20.55 -28.06 2.49
CA TRP A 253 20.48 -29.25 3.34
C TRP A 253 21.83 -29.96 3.34
N ILE A 254 22.53 -29.98 4.49
CA ILE A 254 23.73 -30.78 4.69
C ILE A 254 23.28 -32.18 5.14
N PRO A 255 23.50 -33.26 4.36
CA PRO A 255 22.89 -34.58 4.59
C PRO A 255 23.31 -35.35 5.85
N LYS A 256 24.03 -34.74 6.80
CA LYS A 256 24.71 -35.47 7.88
C LYS A 256 24.06 -35.42 9.27
N PHE A 257 22.95 -34.70 9.46
CA PHE A 257 22.26 -34.71 10.76
C PHE A 257 21.00 -35.58 10.74
N HIS A 258 21.06 -36.72 11.41
CA HIS A 258 19.91 -37.51 11.79
C HIS A 258 19.29 -36.90 13.05
N PHE A 259 18.09 -36.36 12.91
CA PHE A 259 17.27 -35.90 14.03
C PHE A 259 16.50 -37.10 14.61
N ASN A 260 16.52 -37.27 15.93
CA ASN A 260 15.80 -38.33 16.65
C ASN A 260 14.32 -37.94 16.87
N SER A 261 13.46 -38.91 17.19
CA SER A 261 11.99 -38.75 17.23
C SER A 261 11.49 -37.62 18.16
N GLU A 262 12.26 -37.21 19.15
CA GLU A 262 11.92 -36.08 20.03
C GLU A 262 12.09 -34.71 19.34
N THR A 263 13.03 -34.59 18.39
CA THR A 263 13.27 -33.35 17.64
C THR A 263 12.31 -33.14 16.46
N GLU A 264 11.71 -34.22 15.95
CA GLU A 264 10.63 -34.12 14.96
C GLU A 264 9.36 -33.49 15.55
N ALA A 265 9.06 -33.74 16.83
CA ALA A 265 7.94 -33.12 17.53
C ALA A 265 8.15 -31.61 17.77
N ILE A 266 9.41 -31.17 17.93
CA ILE A 266 9.75 -29.76 18.18
C ILE A 266 9.60 -28.91 16.89
N CYS A 267 9.75 -29.52 15.72
CA CYS A 267 9.57 -28.87 14.42
C CYS A 267 8.11 -28.48 14.13
N GLU A 268 7.13 -28.98 14.88
CA GLU A 268 5.71 -28.63 14.71
C GLU A 268 5.29 -27.32 15.41
N VAL A 269 6.17 -26.72 16.21
CA VAL A 269 5.88 -25.50 16.96
C VAL A 269 6.83 -24.37 16.53
N PRO A 270 6.37 -23.39 15.71
CA PRO A 270 7.21 -22.31 15.18
C PRO A 270 7.94 -21.45 16.23
N LEU A 271 7.44 -21.43 17.48
CA LEU A 271 8.03 -20.68 18.59
C LEU A 271 9.20 -21.39 19.27
N LEU A 272 9.20 -22.73 19.35
CA LEU A 272 10.29 -23.49 19.97
C LEU A 272 11.56 -23.51 19.11
N LYS A 273 11.40 -23.25 17.81
CA LYS A 273 12.51 -23.15 16.86
C LYS A 273 13.43 -21.95 17.13
N ASN A 274 12.89 -20.80 17.55
CA ASN A 274 13.73 -19.64 17.91
C ASN A 274 14.60 -19.91 19.15
N VAL A 275 14.12 -20.77 20.08
CA VAL A 275 14.86 -21.15 21.29
C VAL A 275 16.01 -22.09 20.96
N LEU A 276 15.78 -23.06 20.08
CA LEU A 276 16.81 -23.96 19.55
C LEU A 276 17.84 -23.24 18.67
N ASP A 277 17.40 -22.28 17.84
CA ASP A 277 18.31 -21.46 17.03
C ASP A 277 19.24 -20.62 17.94
N CYS A 278 18.75 -20.08 19.07
CA CYS A 278 19.60 -19.42 20.08
C CYS A 278 20.58 -20.38 20.79
N GLN A 279 20.18 -21.62 21.10
CA GLN A 279 21.08 -22.59 21.74
C GLN A 279 22.15 -23.11 20.79
N LEU A 280 21.81 -23.32 19.51
CA LEU A 280 22.78 -23.77 18.49
C LEU A 280 23.78 -22.68 18.11
N GLU A 281 23.38 -21.40 18.12
CA GLU A 281 24.32 -20.29 17.99
C GLU A 281 25.26 -20.19 19.21
N SER A 282 24.76 -20.41 20.43
CA SER A 282 25.60 -20.45 21.64
C SER A 282 26.67 -21.54 21.57
N SER A 283 26.35 -22.73 21.07
CA SER A 283 27.31 -23.83 20.91
C SER A 283 28.35 -23.54 19.83
N ARG A 284 27.96 -22.85 18.74
CA ARG A 284 28.90 -22.41 17.68
C ARG A 284 29.90 -21.36 18.17
N TRP A 285 29.54 -20.54 19.15
CA TRP A 285 30.48 -19.58 19.75
C TRP A 285 31.44 -20.23 20.76
N GLN A 286 31.04 -21.33 21.42
CA GLN A 286 31.94 -22.04 22.33
C GLN A 286 33.04 -22.81 21.58
N GLU A 287 32.74 -23.43 20.43
CA GLU A 287 33.76 -24.09 19.60
C GLU A 287 34.69 -23.10 18.90
N ALA A 288 34.22 -21.88 18.58
CA ALA A 288 35.03 -20.84 17.93
C ALA A 288 35.97 -20.07 18.90
N CYS A 289 35.90 -20.35 20.21
CA CYS A 289 36.79 -19.76 21.22
C CYS A 289 37.89 -20.72 21.72
N GLU A 290 37.92 -21.97 21.22
CA GLU A 290 38.94 -22.98 21.59
C GLU A 290 39.96 -23.28 20.46
N GLU A 291 39.96 -22.52 19.37
CA GLU A 291 41.04 -22.48 18.35
C GLU A 291 41.73 -21.11 18.30
#